data_AF-A0A849N4M5-F1
#
_entry.id   AF-A0A849N4M5-F1
#
_cell.length_a   1.000
_cell.length_b   1.000
_cell.length_c   1.000
_cell.angle_alpha   90.00
_cell.angle_beta   90.00
_cell.angle_gamma   90.00
#
_symmetry.space_group_name_H-M   'P 1'
#
loop_
_entity.id
_entity.type
_entity.pdbx_description
1 polymer ?
#
loop_
_entity_poly.entity_id
_entity_poly.type
_entity_poly.pdbx_seq_one_letter_code
_entity_poly.pdbx_strand_id
1 'polypeptide(L)'
;MADQVMPALVKRRAELMAELEKAQGHVQQLHADLASLDAVIRQFDPDYPVGNIRPRYRRAASAAEFGSMSRTVLDILRRDGGALSTRDIADQIIAERALNAGDKGLRSNMVKRVNMALRYQRTNGMVREVAMAGAEAAWEIAT
;
A
#
# COMPACT_ATOMS: atom_id res chain seq x y z
N MET A 1 40.31 21.74 3.35
CA MET A 1 39.01 21.05 3.46
C MET A 1 37.83 21.91 3.00
N ALA A 2 37.75 23.21 3.33
CA ALA A 2 36.66 24.09 2.84
C ALA A 2 36.61 24.24 1.29
N ASP A 3 37.76 24.10 0.64
CA ASP A 3 37.95 24.34 -0.80
C ASP A 3 37.18 23.37 -1.72
N GLN A 4 36.88 22.15 -1.25
CA GLN A 4 36.12 21.15 -2.01
C GLN A 4 34.62 21.11 -1.65
N VAL A 5 34.24 21.68 -0.51
CA VAL A 5 32.85 21.67 -0.04
C VAL A 5 32.01 22.67 -0.84
N MET A 6 32.55 23.85 -1.12
CA MET A 6 31.84 24.89 -1.86
C MET A 6 31.46 24.46 -3.30
N PRO A 7 32.37 23.91 -4.13
CA PRO A 7 32.02 23.40 -5.45
C PRO A 7 30.95 22.29 -5.41
N ALA A 8 31.03 21.39 -4.43
CA ALA A 8 30.05 20.31 -4.26
C ALA A 8 28.65 20.84 -3.92
N LEU A 9 28.55 21.84 -3.04
CA LEU A 9 27.29 22.49 -2.69
C LEU A 9 26.71 23.28 -3.87
N VAL A 10 27.53 24.00 -4.63
CA VAL A 10 27.10 24.72 -5.84
C VAL A 10 26.55 23.74 -6.87
N LYS A 11 27.25 22.62 -7.10
CA LYS A 11 26.78 21.55 -8.00
C LYS A 11 25.44 21.01 -7.54
N ARG A 12 25.29 20.65 -6.25
CA ARG A 12 24.03 20.12 -5.72
C ARG A 12 22.89 21.13 -5.84
N ARG A 13 23.15 22.42 -5.63
CA ARG A 13 22.16 23.48 -5.83
C ARG A 13 21.70 23.56 -7.28
N ALA A 14 22.61 23.44 -8.24
CA ALA A 14 22.27 23.45 -9.67
C ALA A 14 21.41 22.23 -10.06
N GLU A 15 21.74 21.04 -9.54
CA GLU A 15 20.90 19.85 -9.72
C GLU A 15 19.48 20.06 -9.18
N LEU A 16 19.35 20.58 -7.95
CA LEU A 16 18.04 20.87 -7.36
C LEU A 16 17.25 21.93 -8.14
N MET A 17 17.92 22.92 -8.73
CA MET A 17 17.26 23.88 -9.63
C MET A 17 16.68 23.21 -10.87
N ALA A 18 17.45 22.32 -11.52
CA ALA A 18 16.97 21.60 -12.68
C ALA A 18 15.80 20.65 -12.34
N GLU A 19 15.86 19.98 -11.18
CA GLU A 19 14.75 19.17 -10.66
C GLU A 19 13.49 20.03 -10.41
N LEU A 20 13.66 21.22 -9.82
CA LEU A 20 12.57 22.16 -9.55
C LEU A 20 11.93 22.66 -10.85
N GLU A 21 12.73 23.08 -11.83
CA GLU A 21 12.25 23.55 -13.12
C GLU A 21 11.47 22.46 -13.86
N LYS A 22 11.99 21.23 -13.87
CA LYS A 22 11.29 20.07 -14.43
C LYS A 22 9.97 19.80 -13.73
N ALA A 23 9.94 19.88 -12.40
CA ALA A 23 8.71 19.68 -11.62
C ALA A 23 7.67 20.78 -11.93
N GLN A 24 8.10 22.03 -12.03
CA GLN A 24 7.23 23.15 -12.41
C GLN A 24 6.66 22.98 -13.82
N GLY A 25 7.48 22.57 -14.79
CA GLY A 25 7.01 22.25 -16.14
C GLY A 25 5.99 21.11 -16.14
N HIS A 26 6.21 20.07 -15.33
CA HIS A 26 5.23 18.99 -15.19
C HIS A 26 3.91 19.45 -14.58
N VAL A 27 3.95 20.34 -13.58
CA VAL A 27 2.74 20.95 -13.00
C VAL A 27 1.97 21.74 -14.06
N GLN A 28 2.66 22.54 -14.88
CA GLN A 28 2.02 23.28 -15.98
C GLN A 28 1.37 22.34 -17.00
N GLN A 29 2.03 21.25 -17.36
CA GLN A 29 1.47 20.25 -18.27
C GLN A 29 0.20 19.62 -17.69
N LEU A 30 0.23 19.22 -16.41
CA LEU A 30 -0.95 18.67 -15.74
C LEU A 30 -2.13 19.66 -15.72
N HIS A 31 -1.87 20.96 -15.54
CA HIS A 31 -2.92 21.97 -15.65
C HIS A 31 -3.53 22.04 -17.06
N ALA A 32 -2.70 21.98 -18.11
CA ALA A 32 -3.18 21.98 -19.49
C ALA A 32 -4.00 20.72 -19.83
N ASP A 33 -3.55 19.55 -19.35
CA ASP A 33 -4.26 18.28 -19.52
C ASP A 33 -5.62 18.31 -18.81
N LEU A 34 -5.68 18.82 -17.58
CA LEU A 34 -6.93 18.99 -16.83
C LEU A 34 -7.90 19.94 -17.55
N ALA A 35 -7.42 21.09 -18.02
CA ALA A 35 -8.24 22.03 -18.77
C ALA A 35 -8.82 21.40 -20.06
N SER A 36 -8.02 20.57 -20.74
CA SER A 36 -8.45 19.84 -21.94
C SER A 36 -9.53 18.82 -21.62
N LEU A 37 -9.38 18.04 -20.54
CA LEU A 37 -10.39 17.09 -20.09
C LEU A 37 -11.69 17.79 -19.66
N ASP A 38 -11.57 18.88 -18.91
CA ASP A 38 -12.71 19.70 -18.49
C ASP A 38 -13.50 20.26 -19.68
N ALA A 39 -12.81 20.63 -20.77
CA ALA A 39 -13.47 21.07 -22.00
C ALA A 39 -14.22 19.91 -22.68
N VAL A 40 -13.62 18.72 -22.75
CA VAL A 40 -14.26 17.53 -23.32
C VAL A 40 -15.49 17.12 -22.50
N ILE A 41 -15.41 17.12 -21.17
CA ILE A 41 -16.55 16.80 -20.30
C ILE A 41 -17.74 17.74 -20.60
N ARG A 42 -17.47 19.04 -20.72
CA ARG A 42 -18.50 20.04 -21.04
C ARG A 42 -19.08 19.94 -22.44
N GLN A 43 -18.38 19.31 -23.39
CA GLN A 43 -18.97 19.00 -24.70
C GLN A 43 -20.10 17.97 -24.61
N PHE A 44 -20.04 17.07 -23.61
CA PHE A 44 -21.10 16.07 -23.37
C PHE A 44 -22.21 16.60 -22.45
N ASP A 45 -21.84 17.36 -21.42
CA ASP A 45 -22.76 17.96 -20.47
C ASP A 45 -22.28 19.37 -20.11
N PRO A 46 -22.84 20.43 -20.73
CA PRO A 46 -22.40 21.81 -20.53
C PRO A 46 -22.46 22.29 -19.08
N ASP A 47 -23.39 21.76 -18.29
CA ASP A 47 -23.63 22.17 -16.90
C ASP A 47 -22.88 21.29 -15.88
N TYR A 48 -22.06 20.34 -16.36
CA TYR A 48 -21.34 19.42 -15.48
C TYR A 48 -20.35 20.17 -14.55
N PRO A 49 -20.43 19.96 -13.22
CA PRO A 49 -19.61 20.70 -12.26
C PRO A 49 -18.20 20.11 -12.13
N VAL A 50 -17.36 20.25 -13.17
CA VAL A 50 -15.99 19.69 -13.19
C VAL A 50 -15.11 20.15 -12.03
N GLY A 51 -15.32 21.37 -11.51
CA GLY A 51 -14.61 21.89 -10.34
C GLY A 51 -14.89 21.12 -9.03
N ASN A 52 -15.94 20.30 -9.00
CA ASN A 52 -16.29 19.47 -7.85
C ASN A 52 -15.68 18.06 -7.94
N ILE A 53 -15.00 17.71 -9.04
CA ILE A 53 -14.34 16.42 -9.18
C ILE A 53 -13.19 16.34 -8.17
N ARG A 54 -13.31 15.43 -7.21
CA ARG A 54 -12.31 15.25 -6.15
C ARG A 54 -11.07 14.52 -6.67
N PRO A 55 -9.86 14.93 -6.28
CA PRO A 55 -8.65 14.16 -6.58
C PRO A 55 -8.75 12.72 -6.07
N ARG A 56 -8.41 11.76 -6.94
CA ARG A 56 -8.26 10.36 -6.54
C ARG A 56 -6.82 10.11 -6.13
N TYR A 57 -6.57 10.14 -4.83
CA TYR A 57 -5.30 9.66 -4.29
C TYR A 57 -5.24 8.13 -4.46
N ARG A 58 -4.27 7.64 -5.24
CA ARG A 58 -3.88 6.23 -5.10
C ARG A 58 -3.37 6.06 -3.67
N ARG A 59 -3.99 5.16 -2.89
CA ARG A 59 -3.36 4.69 -1.66
C ARG A 59 -1.96 4.22 -2.05
N ALA A 60 -0.93 4.73 -1.39
CA ALA A 60 0.44 4.25 -1.50
C ALA A 60 0.53 2.85 -0.86
N ALA A 61 -0.24 1.90 -1.38
CA ALA A 61 -0.06 0.52 -1.05
C ALA A 61 1.07 0.06 -1.93
N SER A 62 2.30 0.23 -1.44
CA SER A 62 3.47 -0.26 -2.15
C SER A 62 3.24 -1.75 -2.41
N ALA A 63 3.44 -2.20 -3.65
CA ALA A 63 3.38 -3.63 -3.95
C ALA A 63 4.33 -4.44 -3.04
N ALA A 64 5.39 -3.80 -2.52
CA ALA A 64 6.29 -4.33 -1.49
C ALA A 64 5.59 -4.68 -0.16
N GLU A 65 4.57 -3.93 0.25
CA GLU A 65 3.79 -4.22 1.46
C GLU A 65 2.83 -5.41 1.31
N PHE A 66 2.36 -5.70 0.09
CA PHE A 66 1.52 -6.88 -0.19
C PHE A 66 2.33 -8.15 -0.47
N GLY A 67 3.47 -8.02 -1.18
CA GLY A 67 4.38 -9.13 -1.45
C GLY A 67 5.04 -9.67 -0.19
N SER A 68 5.39 -8.80 0.77
CA SER A 68 5.88 -9.23 2.08
C SER A 68 4.80 -9.92 2.91
N MET A 69 3.59 -9.34 2.99
CA MET A 69 2.52 -9.87 3.83
C MET A 69 2.07 -11.27 3.41
N SER A 70 1.89 -11.49 2.10
CA SER A 70 1.52 -12.81 1.56
C SER A 70 2.54 -13.89 1.92
N ARG A 71 3.83 -13.57 1.78
CA ARG A 71 4.91 -14.50 2.14
C ARG A 71 4.94 -14.77 3.64
N THR A 72 4.87 -13.72 4.47
CA THR A 72 4.85 -13.85 5.93
C THR A 72 3.70 -14.73 6.41
N VAL A 73 2.49 -14.55 5.87
CA VAL A 73 1.33 -15.37 6.23
C VAL A 73 1.56 -16.85 5.88
N LEU A 74 2.09 -17.16 4.69
CA LEU A 74 2.40 -18.55 4.33
C LEU A 74 3.51 -19.14 5.19
N ASP A 75 4.54 -18.37 5.52
CA ASP A 75 5.65 -18.84 6.36
C ASP A 75 5.18 -19.15 7.78
N ILE A 76 4.23 -18.38 8.33
CA ILE A 76 3.58 -18.65 9.61
C ILE A 76 2.79 -19.96 9.56
N LEU A 77 1.91 -20.10 8.56
CA LEU A 77 1.10 -21.32 8.40
C LEU A 77 1.98 -22.58 8.20
N ARG A 78 3.12 -22.46 7.51
CA ARG A 78 4.08 -23.56 7.33
C ARG A 78 4.77 -23.96 8.63
N ARG A 79 5.12 -22.97 9.47
CA ARG A 79 5.84 -23.20 10.73
C ARG A 79 4.94 -23.82 11.79
N ASP A 80 3.69 -23.38 11.87
CA ASP A 80 2.74 -23.87 12.86
C ASP A 80 2.22 -25.28 12.52
N GLY A 81 2.07 -25.58 11.23
CA GLY A 81 1.65 -26.91 10.75
C GLY A 81 0.20 -27.26 11.04
N GLY A 82 -0.57 -26.35 11.64
CA GLY A 82 -2.00 -26.47 11.94
C GLY A 82 -2.83 -25.30 11.40
N ALA A 83 -4.14 -25.43 11.51
CA ALA A 83 -5.06 -24.39 11.09
C ALA A 83 -5.06 -23.22 12.10
N LEU A 84 -4.74 -22.01 11.64
CA LEU A 84 -4.67 -20.82 12.48
C LEU A 84 -5.79 -19.83 12.16
N SER A 85 -6.33 -19.13 13.17
CA SER A 85 -7.26 -18.04 12.94
C SER A 85 -6.53 -16.83 12.34
N THR A 86 -7.27 -15.98 11.63
CA THR A 86 -6.70 -14.71 11.13
C THR A 86 -6.16 -13.82 12.24
N ARG A 87 -6.76 -13.89 13.45
CA ARG A 87 -6.31 -13.12 14.61
C ARG A 87 -4.98 -13.64 15.13
N ASP A 88 -4.83 -14.95 15.23
CA ASP A 88 -3.59 -15.57 15.70
C ASP A 88 -2.43 -15.25 14.77
N ILE A 89 -2.66 -15.35 13.45
CA ILE A 89 -1.66 -14.96 12.44
C ILE A 89 -1.29 -13.48 12.60
N ALA A 90 -2.26 -12.59 12.80
CA ALA A 90 -1.99 -11.16 12.99
C ALA A 90 -1.18 -10.89 14.27
N ASP A 91 -1.49 -11.57 15.38
CA ASP A 91 -0.80 -11.42 16.66
C ASP A 91 0.64 -11.95 16.58
N GLN A 92 0.86 -13.06 15.88
CA GLN A 92 2.21 -13.57 15.61
C GLN A 92 3.04 -12.57 14.79
N ILE A 93 2.47 -11.95 13.75
CA ILE A 93 3.18 -10.94 12.95
C ILE A 93 3.52 -9.69 13.78
N ILE A 94 2.61 -9.26 14.67
CA ILE A 94 2.85 -8.13 15.57
C ILE A 94 4.01 -8.45 16.52
N ALA A 95 4.05 -9.67 17.07
CA ALA A 95 5.11 -10.13 17.95
C ALA A 95 6.46 -10.24 17.21
N GLU A 96 6.50 -10.88 16.03
CA GLU A 96 7.73 -11.03 15.22
C GLU A 96 8.34 -9.68 14.82
N ARG A 97 7.49 -8.65 14.63
CA ARG A 97 7.92 -7.30 14.24
C ARG A 97 8.15 -6.36 15.42
N ALA A 98 8.08 -6.86 16.66
CA ALA A 98 8.20 -6.07 17.89
C ALA A 98 7.28 -4.82 17.91
N LEU A 99 6.07 -4.95 17.36
CA LEU A 99 5.07 -3.89 17.32
C LEU A 99 4.25 -3.86 18.63
N ASN A 100 3.68 -2.70 18.96
CA ASN A 100 2.89 -2.55 20.19
C ASN A 100 1.57 -3.35 20.12
N ALA A 101 1.56 -4.53 20.74
CA ALA A 101 0.38 -5.40 20.83
C ALA A 101 -0.79 -4.79 21.63
N GLY A 102 -0.53 -3.77 22.46
CA GLY A 102 -1.57 -3.04 23.20
C GLY A 102 -2.34 -2.04 22.35
N ASP A 103 -1.84 -1.69 21.16
CA ASP A 103 -2.52 -0.77 20.23
C ASP A 103 -3.63 -1.51 19.45
N LYS A 104 -4.88 -1.27 19.88
CA LYS A 104 -6.08 -1.84 19.25
C LYS A 104 -6.24 -1.40 17.78
N GLY A 105 -5.80 -0.20 17.43
CA GLY A 105 -5.87 0.32 16.06
C GLY A 105 -4.89 -0.41 15.13
N LEU A 106 -3.65 -0.60 15.60
CA LEU A 106 -2.64 -1.39 14.91
C LEU A 106 -3.10 -2.83 14.71
N ARG A 107 -3.61 -3.48 15.78
CA ARG A 107 -4.10 -4.85 15.72
C ARG A 107 -5.24 -5.02 14.71
N SER A 108 -6.23 -4.12 14.73
CA SER A 108 -7.34 -4.14 13.77
C SER A 108 -6.86 -3.94 12.33
N ASN A 109 -5.87 -3.08 12.11
CA ASN A 109 -5.26 -2.89 10.79
C ASN A 109 -4.54 -4.16 10.33
N MET A 110 -3.78 -4.81 11.21
CA MET A 110 -3.06 -6.04 10.89
C MET A 110 -4.01 -7.18 10.50
N VAL A 111 -5.10 -7.37 11.26
CA VAL A 111 -6.13 -8.38 10.91
C VAL A 111 -6.73 -8.13 9.52
N LYS A 112 -6.95 -6.87 9.12
CA LYS A 112 -7.43 -6.54 7.77
C LYS A 112 -6.38 -6.90 6.70
N ARG A 113 -5.11 -6.62 6.95
CA ARG A 113 -4.01 -6.95 6.02
C ARG A 113 -3.84 -8.46 5.85
N VAL A 114 -3.89 -9.22 6.95
CA VAL A 114 -3.82 -10.68 6.93
C VAL A 114 -5.03 -11.26 6.17
N ASN A 115 -6.24 -10.76 6.41
CA ASN A 115 -7.43 -11.16 5.64
C ASN A 115 -7.27 -10.96 4.13
N MET A 116 -6.72 -9.82 3.70
CA MET A 116 -6.48 -9.56 2.28
C MET A 116 -5.45 -10.55 1.69
N ALA A 117 -4.37 -10.83 2.43
CA ALA A 117 -3.35 -11.80 2.01
C ALA A 117 -3.92 -13.22 1.92
N LEU A 118 -4.70 -13.67 2.91
CA LEU A 118 -5.34 -15.00 2.92
C LEU A 118 -6.34 -15.15 1.77
N ARG A 119 -7.16 -14.13 1.51
CA ARG A 119 -8.06 -14.13 0.34
C ARG A 119 -7.29 -14.27 -0.98
N TYR A 120 -6.19 -13.54 -1.13
CA TYR A 120 -5.35 -13.64 -2.32
C TYR A 120 -4.72 -15.03 -2.45
N GLN A 121 -4.20 -15.60 -1.37
CA GLN A 121 -3.61 -16.94 -1.37
C GLN A 121 -4.64 -18.06 -1.60
N ARG A 122 -5.88 -17.89 -1.13
CA ARG A 122 -7.00 -18.79 -1.42
C ARG A 122 -7.31 -18.81 -2.92
N THR A 123 -7.37 -17.63 -3.56
CA THR A 123 -7.57 -17.53 -5.01
C THR A 123 -6.43 -18.22 -5.79
N ASN A 124 -5.21 -18.18 -5.26
CA ASN A 124 -4.05 -18.87 -5.85
C ASN A 124 -3.97 -20.37 -5.49
N GLY A 125 -4.92 -20.91 -4.72
CA GLY A 125 -4.95 -22.31 -4.32
C GLY A 125 -3.88 -22.71 -3.29
N MET A 126 -3.26 -21.76 -2.59
CA MET A 126 -2.18 -22.03 -1.62
C MET A 126 -2.68 -22.28 -0.19
N VAL A 127 -3.87 -21.79 0.15
CA VAL A 127 -4.48 -21.94 1.48
C VAL A 127 -5.95 -22.28 1.36
N ARG A 128 -6.47 -23.01 2.35
CA ARG A 128 -7.90 -23.33 2.48
C ARG A 128 -8.45 -22.93 3.84
N GLU A 129 -9.74 -22.65 3.85
CA GLU A 129 -10.49 -22.31 5.05
C GLU A 129 -11.02 -23.59 5.70
N VAL A 130 -10.83 -23.71 7.01
CA VAL A 130 -11.26 -24.84 7.84
C VAL A 130 -12.10 -24.31 8.99
N ALA A 131 -13.17 -25.03 9.33
CA ALA A 131 -13.99 -24.70 10.49
C ALA A 131 -13.23 -25.02 11.78
N MET A 132 -13.01 -24.01 12.62
CA MET A 132 -12.49 -24.19 13.98
C MET A 132 -13.65 -24.20 14.98
N ALA A 133 -13.51 -24.96 16.07
CA ALA A 133 -14.52 -25.00 17.13
C ALA A 133 -14.69 -23.59 17.74
N GLY A 134 -15.82 -22.93 17.46
CA GLY A 134 -16.10 -21.58 17.98
C GLY A 134 -16.39 -20.48 16.95
N ALA A 135 -16.71 -20.85 15.70
CA ALA A 135 -17.21 -19.94 14.65
C ALA A 135 -16.18 -18.97 14.01
N GLU A 136 -14.91 -19.01 14.39
CA GLU A 136 -13.86 -18.34 13.62
C GLU A 136 -13.30 -19.26 12.53
N ALA A 137 -13.20 -18.72 11.32
CA ALA A 137 -12.55 -19.38 10.19
C ALA A 137 -11.06 -19.53 10.46
N ALA A 138 -10.56 -20.77 10.43
CA ALA A 138 -9.14 -21.06 10.47
C ALA A 138 -8.59 -21.31 9.07
N TRP A 139 -7.30 -21.09 8.91
CA TRP A 139 -6.60 -21.17 7.64
C TRP A 139 -5.46 -22.15 7.74
N GLU A 140 -5.34 -23.01 6.74
CA GLU A 140 -4.21 -23.94 6.60
C GLU A 140 -3.74 -23.99 5.15
N ILE A 141 -2.58 -24.59 4.93
CA ILE A 141 -2.02 -24.76 3.59
C ILE A 141 -2.83 -25.80 2.83
N ALA A 142 -3.25 -25.43 1.61
CA ALA A 142 -3.84 -26.38 0.70
C ALA A 142 -2.73 -27.32 0.22
N THR A 143 -2.80 -28.57 0.68
CA THR A 143 -1.88 -29.64 0.25
C THR A 143 -2.33 -30.21 -1.09
#